data_AF-A0A1M3G0I8-F1
#
_entry.id   AF-A0A1M3G0I8-F1
#
_cell.length_a   1.000
_cell.length_b   1.000
_cell.length_c   1.000
_cell.angle_alpha   90.00
_cell.angle_beta   90.00
_cell.angle_gamma   90.00
#
_symmetry.space_group_name_H-M   'P 1'
#
loop_
_entity.id
_entity.type
_entity.pdbx_description
1 polymer ?
#
loop_
_entity_poly.entity_id
_entity_poly.type
_entity_poly.pdbx_seq_one_letter_code
_entity_poly.pdbx_strand_id
1 'polypeptide(L)'
;MFLISAVSLWAQDDDEDGGNEKIRDKMNEYIQQRLSLSDAEAKKFTPVFLEYFKEWRKALQDNKGPEKRLDREKKVIDLRLRYRGQFQEILGEKRGNQVFNQQDRFIQELRLLRQNRPGNNPRPLRRGG
;
A
#
# COMPACT_ATOMS: atom_id res chain seq x y z
N MET A 1 -29.51 -14.28 42.11
CA MET A 1 -28.70 -13.17 41.58
C MET A 1 -27.56 -13.79 40.79
N PHE A 2 -27.76 -14.01 39.48
CA PHE A 2 -26.78 -14.65 38.60
C PHE A 2 -26.11 -13.60 37.71
N LEU A 3 -24.79 -13.55 37.80
CA LEU A 3 -23.89 -12.67 37.06
C LEU A 3 -23.85 -13.11 35.59
N ILE A 4 -24.27 -12.23 34.69
CA ILE A 4 -24.05 -12.42 33.25
C ILE A 4 -22.68 -11.83 32.94
N SER A 5 -21.66 -12.69 32.91
CA SER A 5 -20.36 -12.37 32.33
C SER A 5 -20.52 -12.16 30.83
N ALA A 6 -20.49 -10.91 30.40
CA ALA A 6 -20.35 -10.57 28.99
C ALA A 6 -18.89 -10.78 28.57
N VAL A 7 -18.60 -11.94 27.97
CA VAL A 7 -17.36 -12.13 27.21
C VAL A 7 -17.53 -11.31 25.93
N SER A 8 -16.90 -10.15 25.88
CA SER A 8 -16.77 -9.38 24.64
C SER A 8 -15.88 -10.19 23.70
N LEU A 9 -16.52 -10.82 22.71
CA LEU A 9 -15.89 -11.45 21.56
C LEU A 9 -15.03 -10.42 20.84
N TRP A 10 -13.75 -10.73 20.68
CA TRP A 10 -12.80 -9.97 19.86
C TRP A 10 -13.29 -10.03 18.41
N ALA A 11 -13.66 -8.89 17.84
CA ALA A 11 -14.32 -8.84 16.52
C ALA A 11 -13.72 -7.82 15.55
N GLN A 12 -12.49 -7.32 15.75
CA GLN A 12 -11.89 -6.34 14.81
C GLN A 12 -10.35 -6.34 14.79
N ASP A 13 -9.69 -7.44 14.44
CA ASP A 13 -8.25 -7.37 14.09
C ASP A 13 -7.84 -8.20 12.83
N ASP A 14 -8.65 -9.14 12.34
CA ASP A 14 -8.23 -10.01 11.22
C ASP A 14 -8.48 -9.44 9.80
N ASP A 15 -9.29 -8.39 9.63
CA ASP A 15 -9.67 -7.88 8.30
C ASP A 15 -8.66 -6.90 7.68
N GLU A 16 -7.80 -6.24 8.47
CA GLU A 16 -6.82 -5.32 7.93
C GLU A 16 -5.68 -6.06 7.22
N ASP A 17 -5.26 -7.23 7.69
CA ASP A 17 -4.06 -7.90 7.15
C ASP A 17 -4.30 -8.44 5.73
N GLY A 18 -5.38 -9.21 5.52
CA GLY A 18 -5.69 -9.82 4.23
C GLY A 18 -5.95 -8.82 3.09
N GLY A 19 -6.53 -7.64 3.40
CA GLY A 19 -6.71 -6.58 2.41
C GLY A 19 -5.39 -5.97 1.94
N ASN A 20 -4.41 -5.90 2.85
CA ASN A 20 -3.11 -5.31 2.59
C ASN A 20 -2.19 -6.24 1.81
N GLU A 21 -2.22 -7.54 2.10
CA GLU A 21 -1.51 -8.56 1.32
C GLU A 21 -1.98 -8.58 -0.13
N LYS A 22 -3.30 -8.51 -0.37
CA LYS A 22 -3.84 -8.46 -1.73
C LYS A 22 -3.39 -7.21 -2.50
N ILE A 23 -3.27 -6.07 -1.84
CA ILE A 23 -2.76 -4.83 -2.46
C ILE A 23 -1.27 -4.96 -2.75
N ARG A 24 -0.49 -5.53 -1.83
CA ARG A 24 0.94 -5.82 -1.99
C ARG A 24 1.18 -6.67 -3.22
N ASP A 25 0.50 -7.80 -3.32
CA ASP A 25 0.74 -8.79 -4.36
C ASP A 25 0.32 -8.25 -5.74
N LYS A 26 -0.81 -7.55 -5.82
CA LYS A 26 -1.24 -6.85 -7.05
C LYS A 26 -0.28 -5.75 -7.47
N MET A 27 0.27 -4.99 -6.52
CA MET A 27 1.24 -3.95 -6.84
C MET A 27 2.55 -4.56 -7.33
N ASN A 28 3.01 -5.64 -6.70
CA ASN A 28 4.18 -6.39 -7.14
C ASN A 28 4.00 -6.84 -8.60
N GLU A 29 2.92 -7.56 -8.88
CA GLU A 29 2.59 -8.03 -10.23
C GLU A 29 2.50 -6.89 -11.25
N TYR A 30 1.78 -5.81 -10.90
CA TYR A 30 1.63 -4.63 -11.76
C TYR A 30 3.00 -4.04 -12.16
N ILE A 31 3.91 -3.87 -11.20
CA ILE A 31 5.23 -3.30 -11.46
C ILE A 31 6.05 -4.25 -12.34
N GLN A 32 6.02 -5.55 -12.06
CA GLN A 32 6.73 -6.55 -12.86
C GLN A 32 6.30 -6.51 -14.33
N GLN A 33 4.99 -6.44 -14.58
CA GLN A 33 4.43 -6.35 -15.93
C GLN A 33 4.82 -5.02 -16.62
N ARG A 34 4.66 -3.89 -15.93
CA ARG A 34 4.94 -2.54 -16.49
C ARG A 34 6.41 -2.31 -16.83
N LEU A 35 7.31 -2.98 -16.12
CA LEU A 35 8.75 -2.91 -16.36
C LEU A 35 9.28 -4.10 -17.17
N SER A 36 8.38 -4.98 -17.62
CA SER A 36 8.68 -6.17 -18.42
C SER A 36 9.82 -7.00 -17.82
N LEU A 37 9.68 -7.35 -16.55
CA LEU A 37 10.66 -8.19 -15.86
C LEU A 37 10.69 -9.58 -16.48
N SER A 38 11.90 -10.09 -16.69
CA SER A 38 12.13 -11.51 -16.96
C SER A 38 11.90 -12.35 -15.70
N ASP A 39 11.71 -13.66 -15.86
CA ASP A 39 11.55 -14.59 -14.72
C ASP A 39 12.72 -14.53 -13.74
N ALA A 40 13.94 -14.34 -14.25
CA ALA A 40 15.15 -14.23 -13.42
C ALA A 40 15.14 -12.94 -12.59
N GLU A 41 14.71 -11.83 -13.18
CA GLU A 41 14.57 -10.54 -12.50
C GLU A 41 13.44 -10.59 -11.49
N ALA A 42 12.28 -11.12 -11.86
CA ALA A 42 11.10 -11.26 -11.00
C ALA A 42 11.38 -12.05 -9.72
N LYS A 43 12.14 -13.15 -9.83
CA LYS A 43 12.58 -13.98 -8.69
C LYS A 43 13.43 -13.19 -7.69
N LYS A 44 14.32 -12.32 -8.18
CA LYS A 44 15.16 -11.46 -7.32
C LYS A 44 14.43 -10.23 -6.81
N PHE A 45 13.56 -9.65 -7.64
CA PHE A 45 12.82 -8.43 -7.35
C PHE A 45 11.78 -8.63 -6.25
N THR A 46 11.02 -9.72 -6.32
CA THR A 46 9.91 -10.00 -5.41
C THR A 46 10.30 -9.86 -3.93
N PRO A 47 11.30 -10.58 -3.39
CA PRO A 47 11.64 -10.47 -1.96
C PRO A 47 12.04 -9.05 -1.53
N VAL A 48 12.79 -8.33 -2.37
CA VAL A 48 13.17 -6.92 -2.11
C VAL A 48 11.95 -6.01 -2.10
N PHE A 49 11.02 -6.22 -3.03
CA PHE A 49 9.79 -5.44 -3.11
C PHE A 49 8.87 -5.68 -1.91
N LEU A 50 8.75 -6.93 -1.42
CA LEU A 50 7.92 -7.25 -0.26
C LEU A 50 8.42 -6.53 1.01
N GLU A 51 9.73 -6.50 1.21
CA GLU A 51 10.35 -5.78 2.32
C GLU A 51 10.14 -4.27 2.20
N TYR A 52 10.41 -3.71 1.01
CA TYR A 52 10.14 -2.31 0.69
C TYR A 52 8.68 -1.93 0.97
N PHE A 53 7.72 -2.75 0.51
CA PHE A 53 6.30 -2.49 0.69
C PHE A 53 5.91 -2.46 2.16
N LYS A 54 6.44 -3.40 2.96
CA LYS A 54 6.22 -3.46 4.41
C LYS A 54 6.74 -2.18 5.10
N GLU A 55 7.97 -1.78 4.82
CA GLU A 55 8.54 -0.53 5.38
C GLU A 55 7.77 0.71 4.92
N TRP A 56 7.40 0.76 3.65
CA TRP A 56 6.64 1.87 3.08
C TRP A 56 5.28 2.02 3.76
N ARG A 57 4.54 0.92 3.96
CA ARG A 57 3.25 0.91 4.67
C ARG A 57 3.41 1.35 6.12
N LYS A 58 4.44 0.89 6.81
CA LYS A 58 4.76 1.33 8.16
C LYS A 58 5.05 2.83 8.20
N ALA A 59 5.85 3.35 7.28
CA ALA A 59 6.11 4.79 7.17
C ALA A 59 4.84 5.61 6.96
N LEU A 60 3.86 5.10 6.19
CA LEU A 60 2.56 5.76 6.04
C LEU A 60 1.68 5.65 7.28
N GLN A 61 1.70 4.52 7.99
CA GLN A 61 0.88 4.27 9.18
C GLN A 61 1.38 5.05 10.40
N ASP A 62 2.68 5.08 10.65
CA ASP A 62 3.30 5.73 11.82
C ASP A 62 3.21 7.27 11.76
N ASN A 63 2.91 7.83 10.58
CA ASN A 63 2.92 9.27 10.32
C ASN A 63 1.60 9.72 9.67
N LYS A 64 0.48 9.20 10.20
CA LYS A 64 -0.88 9.65 9.85
C LYS A 64 -1.12 11.08 10.37
N GLY A 65 -2.05 11.79 9.74
CA GLY A 65 -2.41 13.17 10.11
C GLY A 65 -1.73 14.25 9.24
N PRO A 66 -2.30 15.47 9.19
CA PRO A 66 -1.73 16.60 8.46
C PRO A 66 -0.43 17.13 9.08
N GLU A 67 -0.30 17.10 10.41
CA GLU A 67 0.87 17.58 11.16
C GLU A 67 2.13 16.74 10.93
N LYS A 68 1.97 15.44 10.65
CA LYS A 68 3.06 14.50 10.34
C LYS A 68 3.38 14.40 8.84
N ARG A 69 2.78 15.25 8.00
CA ARG A 69 2.93 15.15 6.54
C ARG A 69 4.39 15.24 6.09
N LEU A 70 5.13 16.23 6.57
CA LEU A 70 6.53 16.45 6.17
C LEU A 70 7.43 15.32 6.68
N ASP A 71 7.21 14.84 7.91
CA ASP A 71 7.94 13.69 8.48
C ASP A 71 7.72 12.42 7.64
N ARG A 72 6.46 12.20 7.22
CA ARG A 72 6.09 11.08 6.35
C ARG A 72 6.77 11.18 4.99
N GLU A 73 6.73 12.35 4.35
CA GLU A 73 7.37 12.59 3.06
C GLU A 73 8.88 12.33 3.14
N LYS A 74 9.56 12.86 4.17
CA LYS A 74 10.98 12.61 4.41
C LYS A 74 11.28 11.12 4.56
N LYS A 75 10.55 10.41 5.43
CA LYS A 75 10.74 8.95 5.64
C LYS A 75 10.56 8.14 4.36
N VAL A 76 9.55 8.48 3.55
CA VAL A 76 9.31 7.82 2.27
C VAL A 76 10.45 8.09 1.28
N ILE A 77 10.97 9.32 1.22
CA ILE A 77 12.12 9.65 0.37
C ILE A 77 13.36 8.86 0.81
N ASP A 78 13.67 8.86 2.11
CA ASP A 78 14.82 8.12 2.66
C ASP A 78 14.71 6.63 2.37
N LEU A 79 13.50 6.06 2.50
CA LEU A 79 13.20 4.68 2.14
C LEU A 79 13.46 4.41 0.64
N ARG A 80 12.92 5.26 -0.24
CA ARG A 80 13.12 5.12 -1.70
C ARG A 80 14.59 5.20 -2.07
N LEU A 81 15.37 6.07 -1.44
CA LEU A 81 16.81 6.18 -1.69
C LEU A 81 17.56 4.89 -1.32
N ARG A 82 17.23 4.25 -0.19
CA ARG A 82 17.84 2.97 0.21
C ARG A 82 17.54 1.86 -0.79
N TYR A 83 16.27 1.69 -1.15
CA TYR A 83 15.83 0.60 -2.05
C TYR A 83 16.15 0.84 -3.52
N ARG A 84 16.43 2.09 -3.92
CA ARG A 84 16.82 2.42 -5.30
C ARG A 84 18.03 1.59 -5.73
N GLY A 85 19.07 1.51 -4.90
CA GLY A 85 20.29 0.76 -5.23
C GLY A 85 19.99 -0.72 -5.50
N GLN A 86 19.20 -1.35 -4.64
CA GLN A 86 18.81 -2.76 -4.77
C GLN A 86 17.97 -3.01 -6.03
N PHE A 87 17.03 -2.12 -6.35
CA PHE A 87 16.25 -2.24 -7.59
C PHE A 87 17.09 -2.01 -8.84
N GLN A 88 18.07 -1.11 -8.79
CA GLN A 88 19.00 -0.88 -9.90
C GLN A 88 19.93 -2.07 -10.13
N GLU A 89 20.37 -2.76 -9.07
CA GLU A 89 21.18 -3.98 -9.18
C GLU A 89 20.43 -5.10 -9.90
N ILE A 90 19.12 -5.21 -9.68
CA ILE A 90 18.30 -6.27 -10.29
C ILE A 90 17.84 -5.89 -11.70
N LEU A 91 17.41 -4.64 -11.92
CA LEU A 91 16.69 -4.23 -13.14
C LEU A 91 17.52 -3.36 -14.09
N GLY A 92 18.72 -2.95 -13.66
CA GLY A 92 19.51 -1.89 -14.26
C GLY A 92 19.04 -0.49 -13.86
N GLU A 93 19.90 0.51 -14.07
CA GLU A 93 19.70 1.88 -13.57
C GLU A 93 18.36 2.50 -14.03
N LYS A 94 18.05 2.37 -15.32
CA LYS A 94 16.86 2.96 -15.93
C LYS A 94 15.58 2.40 -15.34
N ARG A 95 15.43 1.06 -15.26
CA ARG A 95 14.20 0.41 -14.77
C ARG A 95 14.11 0.43 -13.24
N GLY A 96 15.24 0.31 -12.53
CA GLY A 96 15.27 0.41 -11.07
C GLY A 96 14.70 1.75 -10.57
N ASN A 97 15.00 2.85 -11.26
CA ASN A 97 14.44 4.16 -10.95
C ASN A 97 12.93 4.27 -11.24
N GLN A 98 12.39 3.45 -12.14
CA GLN A 98 10.97 3.51 -12.52
C GLN A 98 10.04 2.76 -11.56
N VAL A 99 10.56 1.91 -10.67
CA VAL A 99 9.75 1.14 -9.70
C VAL A 99 8.85 2.07 -8.88
N PHE A 100 9.40 3.17 -8.37
CA PHE A 100 8.65 4.15 -7.56
C PHE A 100 7.57 4.89 -8.37
N ASN A 101 7.86 5.19 -9.65
CA ASN A 101 6.89 5.81 -10.55
C ASN A 101 5.71 4.86 -10.81
N GLN A 102 5.98 3.57 -11.01
CA GLN A 102 4.93 2.57 -11.22
C GLN A 102 4.11 2.33 -9.95
N GLN A 103 4.75 2.34 -8.77
CA GLN A 103 4.03 2.34 -7.49
C GLN A 103 3.09 3.55 -7.38
N ASP A 104 3.58 4.77 -7.65
CA ASP A 104 2.78 5.99 -7.53
C ASP A 104 1.57 5.96 -8.48
N ARG A 105 1.77 5.48 -9.73
CA ARG A 105 0.69 5.27 -10.70
C ARG A 105 -0.34 4.27 -10.21
N PHE A 106 0.10 3.12 -9.70
CA PHE A 106 -0.81 2.10 -9.15
C PHE A 106 -1.66 2.65 -8.01
N ILE A 107 -1.07 3.44 -7.10
CA ILE A 107 -1.81 4.07 -6.00
C ILE A 107 -2.82 5.10 -6.51
N GLN A 108 -2.48 5.88 -7.53
CA GLN A 108 -3.40 6.82 -8.16
C GLN A 108 -4.57 6.08 -8.81
N GLU A 109 -4.30 5.02 -9.59
CA GLU A 109 -5.34 4.18 -10.22
C GLU A 109 -6.27 3.57 -9.17
N LEU A 110 -5.73 3.02 -8.07
CA LEU A 110 -6.55 2.50 -6.97
C LEU A 110 -7.45 3.56 -6.33
N ARG A 111 -6.96 4.80 -6.18
CA ARG A 111 -7.77 5.91 -5.64
C ARG A 111 -8.93 6.26 -6.57
N LEU A 112 -8.67 6.36 -7.88
CA LEU A 112 -9.69 6.65 -8.88
C LEU A 112 -10.76 5.55 -8.94
N LEU A 113 -10.34 4.29 -8.90
CA LEU A 113 -11.26 3.14 -8.85
C LEU A 113 -12.15 3.15 -7.60
N ARG A 114 -11.62 3.57 -6.45
CA ARG A 114 -12.41 3.71 -5.21
C ARG A 114 -13.41 4.86 -5.31
N GLN A 115 -13.02 5.98 -5.91
CA GLN A 115 -13.89 7.15 -6.09
C GLN A 115 -15.02 6.88 -7.08
N ASN A 116 -14.76 6.11 -8.14
CA ASN A 116 -15.72 5.81 -9.20
C ASN A 116 -16.66 4.64 -8.90
N ARG A 117 -16.65 4.07 -7.68
CA ARG A 117 -17.60 3.02 -7.29
C ARG A 117 -18.99 3.62 -7.03
N PRO A 118 -20.02 3.29 -7.83
CA PRO A 118 -21.40 3.75 -7.59
C PRO A 118 -21.90 3.12 -6.27
N GLY A 119 -21.99 3.94 -5.23
CA GLY A 119 -22.30 3.51 -3.86
C GLY A 119 -21.82 4.49 -2.79
N ASN A 120 -20.88 5.37 -3.12
CA ASN A 120 -20.44 6.47 -2.24
C ASN A 120 -21.25 7.77 -2.45
N ASN A 121 -22.55 7.65 -2.74
CA ASN A 121 -23.44 8.80 -2.76
C ASN A 121 -23.79 9.13 -1.29
N PRO A 122 -23.52 10.35 -0.79
CA PRO A 122 -23.97 10.73 0.55
C PRO A 122 -25.48 10.52 0.60
N ARG A 123 -25.97 9.66 1.50
CA ARG A 123 -27.42 9.47 1.68
C ARG A 123 -28.05 10.85 1.85
N PRO A 124 -29.01 11.27 1.01
CA PRO A 124 -29.67 12.55 1.21
C PRO A 124 -30.30 12.50 2.60
N LEU A 125 -29.93 13.47 3.44
CA LEU A 125 -30.54 13.66 4.75
C LEU A 125 -32.04 13.85 4.50
N ARG A 126 -32.80 12.83 4.89
CA ARG A 126 -34.25 12.81 4.85
C ARG A 126 -34.73 13.94 5.75
N ARG A 127 -35.00 15.11 5.14
CA ARG A 127 -35.63 16.26 5.79
C ARG A 127 -37.00 15.78 6.26
N GLY A 128 -37.17 15.74 7.58
CA GLY A 128 -38.40 15.33 8.24
C GLY A 128 -39.59 16.15 7.75
N GLY A 129 -40.75 15.48 7.70
CA GLY A 129 -42.05 16.13 7.75
C GLY A 129 -42.48 16.40 9.17
#